data_AF-C4J2N1-F1
#
_entry.id   AF-C4J2N1-F1
#
_cell.length_a   1.000
_cell.length_b   1.000
_cell.length_c   1.000
_cell.angle_alpha   90.00
_cell.angle_beta   90.00
_cell.angle_gamma   90.00
#
_symmetry.space_group_name_H-M   'P 1'
#
loop_
_entity.id
_entity.type
_entity.pdbx_description
1 polymer ?
#
loop_
_entity_poly.entity_id
_entity_poly.type
_entity_poly.pdbx_seq_one_letter_code
_entity_poly.pdbx_strand_id
1 'polypeptide(L)'
;MVQLLPALVALALLLVRPVADAAMAKYTFTVGSMQISQLCSSTSIIAVNGQLPGPSIEVNEGDDVAVKVVNNSPYNVTIHWHGVLQLMTPWADGPSMVTQCPIQPSSSYTYRFSVPGQEGTLWWHAHSSFLRATVYGAFIIRPRRGNAYPFPAPDKEVPIVLGNRCRSCIVSHSLLVIEDTKKSLTFSCLWMRLSCHEQASGGTAM
;
A
#
# COMPACT_ATOMS: atom_id res chain seq x y z
N MET A 1 -5.04 -57.98 -25.47
CA MET A 1 -5.01 -57.19 -24.22
C MET A 1 -3.99 -56.04 -24.23
N VAL A 2 -3.32 -55.72 -25.35
CA VAL A 2 -2.22 -54.73 -25.40
C VAL A 2 -2.61 -53.38 -26.05
N GLN A 3 -3.76 -53.31 -26.73
CA GLN A 3 -4.19 -52.10 -27.47
C GLN A 3 -4.94 -51.06 -26.62
N LEU A 4 -5.32 -51.39 -25.38
CA LEU A 4 -6.06 -50.48 -24.48
C LEU A 4 -5.12 -49.57 -23.66
N LEU A 5 -3.86 -49.97 -23.48
CA LEU A 5 -2.84 -49.20 -22.75
C LEU A 5 -2.59 -47.80 -23.34
N PRO A 6 -2.35 -47.62 -24.65
CA PRO A 6 -2.07 -46.29 -25.20
C PRO A 6 -3.27 -45.35 -25.13
N ALA A 7 -4.50 -45.88 -25.22
CA ALA A 7 -5.73 -45.10 -25.08
C ALA A 7 -5.93 -44.62 -23.64
N LEU A 8 -5.63 -45.45 -22.65
CA LEU A 8 -5.65 -45.08 -21.23
C LEU A 8 -4.58 -44.04 -20.88
N VAL A 9 -3.38 -44.15 -21.45
CA VAL A 9 -2.30 -43.16 -21.25
C VAL A 9 -2.66 -41.82 -21.91
N ALA A 10 -3.22 -41.83 -23.11
CA ALA A 10 -3.68 -40.61 -23.78
C ALA A 10 -4.82 -39.91 -23.01
N LEU A 11 -5.77 -40.69 -22.46
CA LEU A 11 -6.86 -40.16 -21.64
C LEU A 11 -6.34 -39.60 -20.30
N ALA A 12 -5.33 -40.23 -19.69
CA ALA A 12 -4.69 -39.72 -18.48
C ALA A 12 -3.95 -38.39 -18.73
N LEU A 13 -3.27 -38.25 -19.87
CA LEU A 13 -2.59 -37.00 -20.27
C LEU A 13 -3.59 -35.86 -20.54
N LEU A 14 -4.78 -36.16 -21.06
CA LEU A 14 -5.88 -35.19 -21.25
C LEU A 14 -6.50 -34.68 -19.94
N LEU A 15 -6.32 -35.42 -18.83
CA LEU A 15 -6.81 -35.03 -17.50
C LEU A 15 -5.79 -34.20 -16.70
N VAL A 16 -4.53 -34.12 -17.14
CA VAL A 16 -3.51 -33.26 -16.54
C VAL A 16 -3.75 -31.83 -17.02
N ARG A 17 -4.68 -31.13 -16.37
CA ARG A 17 -4.83 -29.69 -16.56
C ARG A 17 -3.60 -29.00 -15.96
N PRO A 18 -2.91 -28.11 -16.69
CA PRO A 18 -1.91 -27.26 -16.07
C PRO A 18 -2.60 -26.44 -14.98
N VAL A 19 -2.09 -26.52 -13.75
CA VAL A 19 -2.47 -25.58 -12.71
C VAL A 19 -1.99 -24.23 -13.21
N ALA A 20 -2.91 -23.39 -13.66
CA ALA A 20 -2.59 -22.00 -13.94
C ALA A 20 -2.19 -21.37 -12.60
N ASP A 21 -0.89 -21.08 -12.45
CA ASP A 21 -0.41 -20.28 -11.32
C ASP A 21 -1.01 -18.88 -11.51
N ALA A 22 -2.06 -18.58 -10.75
CA ALA A 22 -2.65 -17.25 -10.76
C ALA A 22 -1.56 -16.28 -10.33
N ALA A 23 -1.22 -15.33 -11.20
CA ALA A 23 -0.13 -14.39 -10.95
C ALA A 23 -0.45 -13.53 -9.71
N MET A 24 0.15 -13.88 -8.59
CA MET A 24 -0.01 -13.18 -7.31
C MET A 24 0.85 -11.91 -7.28
N ALA A 25 0.23 -10.77 -6.98
CA ALA A 25 0.93 -9.52 -6.75
C ALA A 25 1.63 -9.55 -5.38
N LYS A 26 2.97 -9.49 -5.38
CA LYS A 26 3.79 -9.65 -4.16
C LYS A 26 4.47 -8.34 -3.78
N TYR A 27 4.30 -7.94 -2.53
CA TYR A 27 4.90 -6.73 -1.96
C TYR A 27 5.65 -7.06 -0.67
N THR A 28 6.70 -6.28 -0.38
CA THR A 28 7.40 -6.32 0.91
C THR A 28 7.40 -4.95 1.54
N PHE A 29 6.87 -4.87 2.76
CA PHE A 29 6.80 -3.66 3.57
C PHE A 29 7.76 -3.81 4.74
N THR A 30 8.87 -3.09 4.73
CA THR A 30 9.78 -2.96 5.86
C THR A 30 9.37 -1.74 6.67
N VAL A 31 8.78 -1.97 7.85
CA VAL A 31 8.36 -0.92 8.76
C VAL A 31 9.54 -0.55 9.65
N GLY A 32 9.94 0.72 9.67
CA GLY A 32 11.10 1.16 10.43
C GLY A 32 11.16 2.66 10.63
N SER A 33 12.16 3.12 11.38
CA SER A 33 12.39 4.55 11.61
C SER A 33 12.93 5.25 10.36
N MET A 34 12.43 6.45 10.09
CA MET A 34 12.86 7.33 9.02
C MET A 34 12.96 8.76 9.56
N GLN A 35 14.04 9.47 9.24
CA GLN A 35 14.14 10.90 9.51
C GLN A 35 13.38 11.70 8.46
N ILE A 36 12.58 12.65 8.90
CA ILE A 36 11.90 13.59 8.01
C ILE A 36 12.13 15.01 8.51
N SER A 37 12.46 15.91 7.58
CA SER A 37 12.55 17.34 7.83
C SER A 37 11.34 18.03 7.21
N GLN A 38 10.46 18.55 8.07
CA GLN A 38 9.24 19.25 7.68
C GLN A 38 9.02 20.40 8.66
N LEU A 39 8.51 21.52 8.17
CA LEU A 39 8.30 22.72 9.01
C LEU A 39 9.56 23.12 9.80
N CYS A 40 10.74 22.84 9.21
CA CYS A 40 12.06 23.19 9.71
C CYS A 40 12.43 22.53 11.03
N SER A 41 11.79 21.40 11.32
CA SER A 41 12.15 20.50 12.40
C SER A 41 12.42 19.13 11.81
N SER A 42 13.55 18.54 12.21
CA SER A 42 13.87 17.15 11.90
C SER A 42 13.33 16.26 13.01
N THR A 43 12.56 15.26 12.64
CA THR A 43 12.01 14.30 13.60
C THR A 43 12.01 12.90 13.02
N SER A 44 12.18 11.92 13.90
CA SER A 44 12.11 10.51 13.54
C SER A 44 10.66 10.06 13.55
N ILE A 45 10.23 9.44 12.46
CA ILE A 45 8.90 8.85 12.31
C ILE A 45 9.03 7.36 11.98
N ILE A 46 7.91 6.64 12.06
CA ILE A 46 7.83 5.27 11.55
C ILE A 46 7.24 5.31 10.15
N ALA A 47 7.88 4.64 9.21
CA ALA A 47 7.52 4.64 7.81
C ALA A 47 7.66 3.24 7.21
N VAL A 48 7.05 3.02 6.05
CA VAL A 48 7.23 1.81 5.26
C VAL A 48 8.25 2.09 4.17
N ASN A 49 9.28 1.25 4.07
CA ASN A 49 10.33 1.33 3.06
C ASN A 49 11.00 2.71 2.98
N GLY A 50 11.09 3.42 4.11
CA GLY A 50 11.67 4.77 4.17
C GLY A 50 10.91 5.82 3.36
N GLN A 51 9.59 5.67 3.19
CA GLN A 51 8.76 6.57 2.40
C GLN A 51 7.57 7.12 3.20
N LEU A 52 7.27 8.40 3.00
CA LEU A 52 6.05 9.06 3.47
C LEU A 52 5.45 9.92 2.34
N PRO A 53 4.22 9.64 1.87
CA PRO A 53 3.44 8.44 2.11
C PRO A 53 4.21 7.15 1.76
N GLY A 54 3.81 6.01 2.32
CA GLY A 54 4.37 4.72 1.95
C GLY A 54 4.04 4.32 0.51
N PRO A 55 4.64 3.21 0.02
CA PRO A 55 4.48 2.79 -1.37
C PRO A 55 3.02 2.48 -1.71
N SER A 56 2.59 2.87 -2.91
CA SER A 56 1.29 2.45 -3.46
C SER A 56 1.29 0.95 -3.77
N ILE A 57 0.16 0.31 -3.49
CA ILE A 57 -0.17 -1.02 -4.03
C ILE A 57 -1.07 -0.79 -5.24
N GLU A 58 -0.70 -1.36 -6.40
CA GLU A 58 -1.53 -1.33 -7.59
C GLU A 58 -1.78 -2.76 -8.08
N VAL A 59 -3.05 -3.13 -8.21
CA VAL A 59 -3.49 -4.48 -8.60
C VAL A 59 -4.69 -4.37 -9.53
N ASN A 60 -5.03 -5.43 -10.26
CA ASN A 60 -6.28 -5.49 -11.02
C ASN A 60 -7.39 -6.14 -10.17
N GLU A 61 -8.64 -5.82 -10.47
CA GLU A 61 -9.79 -6.51 -9.87
C GLU A 61 -9.67 -8.03 -10.09
N GLY A 62 -9.88 -8.77 -9.00
CA GLY A 62 -9.75 -10.23 -8.97
C GLY A 62 -8.33 -10.76 -8.78
N ASP A 63 -7.29 -9.92 -8.69
CA ASP A 63 -5.93 -10.38 -8.38
C ASP A 63 -5.82 -10.91 -6.94
N ASP A 64 -4.93 -11.88 -6.75
CA ASP A 64 -4.45 -12.30 -5.43
C ASP A 64 -3.27 -11.43 -5.00
N VAL A 65 -3.33 -10.93 -3.77
CA VAL A 65 -2.35 -10.01 -3.19
C VAL A 65 -1.64 -10.68 -2.03
N ALA A 66 -0.31 -10.57 -1.98
CA ALA A 66 0.49 -10.98 -0.84
C ALA A 66 1.42 -9.85 -0.40
N VAL A 67 1.25 -9.37 0.83
CA VAL A 67 2.11 -8.33 1.42
C VAL A 67 2.83 -8.88 2.64
N LYS A 68 4.15 -9.06 2.52
CA LYS A 68 5.00 -9.42 3.65
C LYS A 68 5.39 -8.15 4.41
N VAL A 69 4.90 -8.02 5.63
CA VAL A 69 5.24 -6.92 6.54
C VAL A 69 6.34 -7.40 7.47
N VAL A 70 7.50 -6.75 7.41
CA VAL A 70 8.67 -6.96 8.29
C VAL A 70 8.73 -5.78 9.26
N ASN A 71 8.58 -6.06 10.55
CA ASN A 71 8.57 -5.02 11.58
C ASN A 71 9.97 -4.81 12.16
N ASN A 72 10.69 -3.82 11.65
CA ASN A 72 11.97 -3.34 12.19
C ASN A 72 11.78 -2.08 13.07
N SER A 73 10.54 -1.76 13.45
CA SER A 73 10.23 -0.64 14.33
C SER A 73 10.24 -1.10 15.80
N PRO A 74 10.36 -0.17 16.77
CA PRO A 74 10.30 -0.52 18.19
C PRO A 74 8.87 -0.75 18.70
N TYR A 75 7.86 -0.68 17.83
CA TYR A 75 6.44 -0.75 18.21
C TYR A 75 5.78 -2.01 17.66
N ASN A 76 4.67 -2.39 18.29
CA ASN A 76 3.74 -3.38 17.78
C ASN A 76 2.96 -2.80 16.58
N VAL A 77 2.94 -3.53 15.46
CA VAL A 77 2.38 -3.05 14.19
C VAL A 77 1.36 -4.04 13.62
N THR A 78 0.27 -3.51 13.08
CA THR A 78 -0.58 -4.22 12.11
C THR A 78 -0.90 -3.29 10.94
N ILE A 79 -1.18 -3.84 9.76
CA ILE A 79 -1.59 -3.08 8.57
C ILE A 79 -3.01 -3.48 8.19
N HIS A 80 -3.87 -2.49 7.96
CA HIS A 80 -5.22 -2.66 7.45
C HIS A 80 -5.35 -2.12 6.03
N TRP A 81 -6.12 -2.85 5.22
CA TRP A 81 -6.38 -2.57 3.81
C TRP A 81 -7.73 -1.88 3.69
N HIS A 82 -7.78 -0.59 4.03
CA HIS A 82 -9.02 0.14 4.20
C HIS A 82 -9.89 0.10 2.96
N GLY A 83 -11.08 -0.46 3.12
CA GLY A 83 -12.08 -0.63 2.06
C GLY A 83 -11.99 -1.96 1.30
N VAL A 84 -10.93 -2.75 1.46
CA VAL A 84 -10.88 -4.13 0.92
C VAL A 84 -11.84 -5.00 1.72
N LEU A 85 -12.71 -5.75 1.05
CA LEU A 85 -13.81 -6.49 1.68
C LEU A 85 -13.36 -7.71 2.51
N GLN A 86 -12.13 -8.20 2.31
CA GLN A 86 -11.57 -9.36 3.01
C GLN A 86 -12.49 -10.60 2.95
N LEU A 87 -13.07 -10.86 1.78
CA LEU A 87 -13.96 -12.00 1.58
C LEU A 87 -13.23 -13.31 1.86
N MET A 88 -13.70 -14.03 2.89
CA MET A 88 -13.11 -15.29 3.36
C MET A 88 -11.65 -15.18 3.84
N THR A 89 -11.13 -13.97 4.08
CA THR A 89 -9.77 -13.74 4.58
C THR A 89 -9.72 -12.77 5.78
N PRO A 90 -10.61 -12.88 6.79
CA PRO A 90 -10.68 -11.91 7.89
C PRO A 90 -9.37 -11.82 8.70
N TRP A 91 -8.59 -12.90 8.77
CA TRP A 91 -7.27 -12.91 9.41
C TRP A 91 -6.25 -11.97 8.76
N ALA A 92 -6.48 -11.57 7.51
CA ALA A 92 -5.64 -10.62 6.78
C ALA A 92 -6.18 -9.17 6.84
N ASP A 93 -7.22 -8.91 7.62
CA ASP A 93 -7.85 -7.59 7.66
C ASP A 93 -7.00 -6.54 8.38
N GLY A 94 -6.33 -6.89 9.49
CA GLY A 94 -5.36 -5.99 10.14
C GLY A 94 -5.73 -5.31 11.46
N PRO A 95 -7.00 -5.05 11.82
CA PRO A 95 -7.33 -4.42 13.10
C PRO A 95 -6.76 -5.18 14.31
N SER A 96 -5.80 -4.56 15.00
CA SER A 96 -5.07 -5.18 16.11
C SER A 96 -6.02 -5.55 17.24
N MET A 97 -5.86 -6.76 17.78
CA MET A 97 -6.70 -7.35 18.84
C MET A 97 -8.16 -7.60 18.45
N VAL A 98 -8.51 -7.44 17.18
CA VAL A 98 -9.83 -7.81 16.64
C VAL A 98 -9.68 -9.02 15.70
N THR A 99 -8.88 -8.87 14.64
CA THR A 99 -8.68 -9.94 13.64
C THR A 99 -7.33 -10.63 13.78
N GLN A 100 -6.36 -10.00 14.45
CA GLN A 100 -5.05 -10.58 14.70
C GLN A 100 -4.35 -9.99 15.94
N CYS A 101 -3.39 -10.75 16.48
CA CYS A 101 -2.36 -10.20 17.36
C CYS A 101 -1.38 -9.31 16.54
N PRO A 102 -0.78 -8.28 17.18
CA PRO A 102 0.15 -7.41 16.48
C PRO A 102 1.48 -8.09 16.16
N ILE A 103 2.07 -7.69 15.03
CA ILE A 103 3.40 -8.10 14.60
C ILE A 103 4.40 -7.44 15.56
N GLN A 104 5.08 -8.25 16.37
CA GLN A 104 6.07 -7.77 17.33
C GLN A 104 7.30 -7.19 16.63
N PRO A 105 8.10 -6.34 17.31
CA PRO A 105 9.41 -5.94 16.82
C PRO A 105 10.26 -7.16 16.40
N SER A 106 11.04 -6.99 15.34
CA SER A 106 11.89 -8.04 14.73
C SER A 106 11.13 -9.26 14.19
N SER A 107 9.80 -9.18 14.08
CA SER A 107 8.96 -10.24 13.52
C SER A 107 8.37 -9.85 12.17
N SER A 108 7.78 -10.82 11.47
CA SER A 108 7.10 -10.57 10.20
C SER A 108 5.79 -11.34 10.06
N TYR A 109 4.88 -10.82 9.25
CA TYR A 109 3.62 -11.46 8.92
C TYR A 109 3.30 -11.24 7.44
N THR A 110 2.70 -12.23 6.79
CA THR A 110 2.31 -12.11 5.37
C THR A 110 0.80 -12.08 5.26
N TYR A 111 0.27 -10.94 4.86
CA TYR A 111 -1.12 -10.77 4.49
C TYR A 111 -1.37 -11.40 3.13
N ARG A 112 -2.41 -12.22 3.00
CA ARG A 112 -2.82 -12.86 1.75
C ARG A 112 -4.33 -12.76 1.60
N PHE A 113 -4.78 -12.15 0.52
CA PHE A 113 -6.19 -11.95 0.21
C PHE A 113 -6.38 -11.67 -1.28
N SER A 114 -7.61 -11.81 -1.77
CA SER A 114 -7.99 -11.42 -3.12
C SER A 114 -8.85 -10.15 -3.10
N VAL A 115 -8.95 -9.47 -4.24
CA VAL A 115 -9.76 -8.24 -4.40
C VAL A 115 -10.89 -8.41 -5.44
N PRO A 116 -11.83 -9.35 -5.24
CA PRO A 116 -12.91 -9.58 -6.19
C PRO A 116 -14.00 -8.50 -6.09
N GLY A 117 -14.53 -8.08 -7.24
CA GLY A 117 -15.69 -7.18 -7.33
C GLY A 117 -15.44 -5.76 -6.83
N GLN A 118 -14.17 -5.35 -6.69
CA GLN A 118 -13.78 -4.01 -6.27
C GLN A 118 -12.93 -3.35 -7.35
N GLU A 119 -13.19 -2.08 -7.64
CA GLU A 119 -12.41 -1.24 -8.55
C GLU A 119 -12.37 0.18 -7.97
N GLY A 120 -11.25 0.86 -8.14
CA GLY A 120 -11.07 2.25 -7.75
C GLY A 120 -9.95 2.48 -6.74
N THR A 121 -10.08 3.56 -5.99
CA THR A 121 -9.05 4.05 -5.08
C THR A 121 -9.40 3.74 -3.64
N LEU A 122 -8.59 2.89 -3.03
CA LEU A 122 -8.57 2.56 -1.62
C LEU A 122 -7.24 3.00 -1.00
N TRP A 123 -7.02 2.70 0.27
CA TRP A 123 -5.76 3.00 0.94
C TRP A 123 -5.43 1.94 1.98
N TRP A 124 -4.19 1.88 2.39
CA TRP A 124 -3.76 1.04 3.50
C TRP A 124 -3.17 1.91 4.59
N HIS A 125 -3.30 1.46 5.84
CA HIS A 125 -2.72 2.17 6.98
C HIS A 125 -2.42 1.23 8.14
N ALA A 126 -1.52 1.64 9.04
CA ALA A 126 -1.36 0.91 10.28
C ALA A 126 -2.67 0.92 11.09
N HIS A 127 -3.05 -0.21 11.68
CA HIS A 127 -4.26 -0.32 12.51
C HIS A 127 -3.92 -0.72 13.96
N SER A 128 -2.81 -0.16 14.43
CA SER A 128 -2.25 -0.32 15.77
C SER A 128 -1.89 1.05 16.34
N SER A 129 -2.54 1.45 17.43
CA SER A 129 -2.34 2.75 18.09
C SER A 129 -2.48 3.93 17.09
N PHE A 130 -1.63 4.95 17.20
CA PHE A 130 -1.61 6.13 16.34
C PHE A 130 -0.64 6.02 15.16
N LEU A 131 -0.07 4.84 14.87
CA LEU A 131 0.93 4.69 13.80
C LEU A 131 0.40 5.05 12.41
N ARG A 132 -0.93 5.02 12.19
CA ARG A 132 -1.57 5.52 10.96
C ARG A 132 -1.25 6.98 10.63
N ALA A 133 -0.70 7.73 11.58
CA ALA A 133 -0.20 9.09 11.38
C ALA A 133 0.92 9.18 10.34
N THR A 134 1.70 8.11 10.16
CA THR A 134 2.90 8.10 9.31
C THR A 134 3.07 6.79 8.53
N VAL A 135 2.35 5.73 8.93
CA VAL A 135 2.31 4.44 8.24
C VAL A 135 0.99 4.33 7.48
N TYR A 136 1.00 4.79 6.23
CA TYR A 136 -0.13 4.71 5.30
C TYR A 136 0.35 4.85 3.85
N GLY A 137 -0.48 4.44 2.89
CA GLY A 137 -0.23 4.60 1.46
C GLY A 137 -1.46 4.26 0.62
N ALA A 138 -1.37 4.46 -0.69
CA ALA A 138 -2.48 4.19 -1.60
C ALA A 138 -2.64 2.69 -1.89
N PHE A 139 -3.87 2.28 -2.15
CA PHE A 139 -4.21 0.94 -2.62
C PHE A 139 -5.16 1.09 -3.81
N ILE A 140 -4.68 0.84 -5.02
CA ILE A 140 -5.42 1.11 -6.26
C ILE A 140 -5.80 -0.22 -6.88
N ILE A 141 -7.10 -0.39 -7.15
CA ILE A 141 -7.62 -1.56 -7.86
C ILE A 141 -8.07 -1.10 -9.25
N ARG A 142 -7.28 -1.50 -10.25
CA ARG A 142 -7.52 -1.29 -11.67
C ARG A 142 -8.65 -2.20 -12.17
N PRO A 143 -9.29 -1.87 -13.31
CA PRO A 143 -10.22 -2.78 -13.96
C PRO A 143 -9.59 -4.15 -14.17
N ARG A 144 -10.44 -5.19 -14.15
CA ARG A 144 -10.04 -6.55 -14.51
C ARG A 144 -9.28 -6.52 -15.84
N ARG A 145 -8.25 -7.37 -15.97
CA ARG A 145 -7.51 -7.49 -17.24
C ARG A 145 -8.48 -7.78 -18.40
N GLY A 146 -8.41 -6.96 -19.44
CA GLY A 146 -9.31 -7.02 -20.60
C GLY A 146 -10.54 -6.12 -20.50
N ASN A 147 -10.82 -5.53 -19.34
CA ASN A 147 -11.85 -4.51 -19.15
C ASN A 147 -11.23 -3.11 -19.19
N ALA A 148 -12.05 -2.12 -19.50
CA ALA A 148 -11.69 -0.70 -19.44
C ALA A 148 -12.58 0.03 -18.43
N TYR A 149 -12.10 1.19 -17.97
CA TYR A 149 -12.92 2.11 -17.18
C TYR A 149 -14.17 2.55 -17.96
N PRO A 150 -15.26 2.96 -17.28
CA PRO A 150 -16.47 3.48 -17.92
C PRO A 150 -16.30 4.90 -18.51
N PHE A 151 -15.07 5.40 -18.56
CA PHE A 151 -14.66 6.70 -19.10
C PHE A 151 -13.40 6.55 -19.97
N PRO A 152 -13.10 7.52 -20.86
CA PRO A 152 -11.89 7.49 -21.66
C PRO A 152 -10.64 7.36 -20.79
N ALA A 153 -9.71 6.49 -21.19
CA ALA A 153 -8.48 6.27 -20.43
C ALA A 153 -7.76 7.60 -20.17
N PRO A 154 -7.44 7.94 -18.92
CA PRO A 154 -6.75 9.19 -18.60
C PRO A 154 -5.32 9.16 -19.13
N ASP A 155 -4.78 10.34 -19.46
CA ASP A 155 -3.38 10.44 -19.91
C ASP A 155 -2.42 10.10 -18.77
N LYS A 156 -2.78 10.48 -17.54
CA LYS A 156 -2.04 10.24 -16.30
C LYS A 156 -2.98 10.14 -15.12
N GLU A 157 -2.51 9.42 -14.12
CA GLU A 157 -3.16 9.32 -12.82
C GLU A 157 -2.14 9.55 -11.71
N VAL A 158 -2.53 10.33 -10.71
CA VAL A 158 -1.65 10.68 -9.59
C VAL A 158 -2.42 10.52 -8.27
N PRO A 159 -1.94 9.67 -7.35
CA PRO A 159 -2.49 9.60 -6.00
C PRO A 159 -2.19 10.88 -5.20
N ILE A 160 -3.25 11.52 -4.68
CA ILE A 160 -3.17 12.67 -3.78
C ILE A 160 -3.61 12.25 -2.38
N VAL A 161 -2.63 11.92 -1.54
CA VAL A 161 -2.89 11.56 -0.15
C VAL A 161 -2.97 12.84 0.69
N LEU A 162 -4.14 13.09 1.29
CA LEU A 162 -4.34 14.20 2.21
C LEU A 162 -4.09 13.72 3.63
N GLY A 163 -3.19 14.41 4.32
CA GLY A 163 -2.88 14.17 5.72
C GLY A 163 -2.64 15.48 6.44
N ASN A 164 -2.79 15.45 7.76
CA ASN A 164 -2.39 16.56 8.61
C ASN A 164 -1.08 16.25 9.34
N ARG A 165 -0.40 17.31 9.77
CA ARG A 165 0.79 17.21 10.62
C ARG A 165 0.75 18.31 11.66
N CYS A 166 0.67 17.96 12.94
CA CYS A 166 0.94 18.92 14.02
C CYS A 166 2.26 18.59 14.69
N ARG A 167 2.93 19.61 15.26
CA ARG A 167 4.22 19.47 15.95
C ARG A 167 4.19 18.50 17.14
N SER A 168 3.00 18.18 17.68
CA SER A 168 2.85 17.32 18.87
C SER A 168 1.77 16.22 18.75
N CYS A 169 0.94 16.18 17.69
CA CYS A 169 -0.10 15.16 17.47
C CYS A 169 -0.46 15.08 15.97
N ILE A 170 -0.97 13.95 15.47
CA ILE A 170 -1.48 13.83 14.09
C ILE A 170 -2.76 12.98 14.11
N VAL A 171 -3.84 13.46 13.49
CA VAL A 171 -5.04 12.61 13.25
C VAL A 171 -5.80 12.99 11.97
N SER A 172 -5.94 11.99 11.10
CA SER A 172 -6.85 11.83 9.96
C SER A 172 -6.22 11.99 8.57
N HIS A 173 -6.42 10.95 7.76
CA HIS A 173 -5.95 10.83 6.38
C HIS A 173 -7.14 10.49 5.48
N SER A 174 -7.19 11.11 4.31
CA SER A 174 -8.13 10.81 3.23
C SER A 174 -7.36 10.76 1.92
N LEU A 175 -7.60 9.77 1.07
CA LEU A 175 -6.97 9.67 -0.25
C LEU A 175 -7.93 10.18 -1.33
N LEU A 176 -7.41 11.00 -2.24
CA LEU A 176 -8.08 11.40 -3.47
C LEU A 176 -7.16 11.03 -4.65
N VAL A 177 -7.69 10.47 -5.73
CA VAL A 177 -6.96 10.34 -7.01
C VAL A 177 -7.57 11.34 -7.97
N ILE A 178 -6.73 12.15 -8.62
CA ILE A 178 -7.16 13.01 -9.72
C ILE A 178 -6.77 12.32 -11.02
N GLU A 179 -7.77 12.12 -11.89
CA GLU A 179 -7.61 11.63 -13.26
C GLU A 179 -7.61 12.84 -14.21
N ASP A 180 -6.51 13.08 -14.95
CA ASP A 180 -6.44 14.18 -15.92
C ASP A 180 -7.03 13.74 -17.26
N THR A 181 -8.13 14.37 -17.66
CA THR A 181 -8.79 14.18 -18.96
C THR A 181 -8.90 15.54 -19.67
N LYS A 182 -7.77 16.03 -20.20
CA LYS A 182 -7.62 17.27 -20.99
C LYS A 182 -8.43 18.50 -20.50
N LYS A 183 -7.82 19.24 -19.58
CA LYS A 183 -7.67 20.72 -19.64
C LYS A 183 -6.58 21.11 -18.62
N SER A 184 -5.34 21.08 -19.08
CA SER A 184 -4.14 21.68 -18.44
C SER A 184 -4.31 21.99 -16.95
N LEU A 185 -4.17 20.99 -16.08
CA LEU A 185 -3.81 21.26 -14.69
C LEU A 185 -2.33 21.63 -14.68
N THR A 186 -2.06 22.89 -15.01
CA THR A 186 -0.76 23.50 -14.74
C THR A 186 -0.63 23.63 -13.23
N PHE A 187 -0.26 22.55 -12.54
CA PHE A 187 0.32 22.67 -11.20
C PHE A 187 1.66 23.35 -11.38
N SER A 188 1.65 24.68 -11.31
CA SER A 188 2.87 25.45 -11.18
C SER A 188 3.59 24.93 -9.93
N CYS A 189 4.64 24.15 -10.12
CA CYS A 189 5.61 23.74 -9.10
C CYS A 189 6.45 24.93 -8.59
N LEU A 190 5.85 26.12 -8.56
CA LEU A 190 6.47 27.35 -8.15
C LEU A 190 5.85 27.73 -6.80
N TRP A 191 6.66 27.61 -5.75
CA TRP A 191 6.37 27.97 -4.34
C TRP A 191 5.74 26.91 -3.44
N MET A 192 6.44 25.79 -3.26
CA MET A 192 6.54 25.14 -1.95
C MET A 192 8.00 25.04 -1.49
N ARG A 193 8.81 26.07 -1.78
CA ARG A 193 9.98 26.39 -0.95
C ARG A 193 9.45 27.12 0.28
N LEU A 194 9.06 26.36 1.30
CA LEU A 194 9.11 26.88 2.67
C LEU A 194 10.59 26.99 3.02
N SER A 195 11.26 28.03 2.51
CA SER A 195 12.58 28.40 2.98
C SER A 195 12.44 28.82 4.43
N CYS A 196 12.83 27.94 5.35
CA CYS A 196 13.29 28.46 6.62
C CYS A 196 14.59 29.17 6.36
N HIS A 197 14.56 30.47 6.60
CA HIS A 197 15.77 31.24 6.70
C HIS A 197 16.60 30.63 7.83
N GLU A 198 17.79 30.16 7.49
CA GLU A 198 18.81 29.74 8.43
C GLU A 198 19.06 30.93 9.36
N GLN A 199 18.64 30.84 10.63
CA GLN A 199 19.32 31.61 11.67
C GLN A 199 20.64 30.89 11.91
N ALA A 200 21.61 31.21 11.05
CA ALA A 200 22.98 30.80 11.23
C ALA A 200 23.44 31.22 12.62
N SER A 201 23.92 30.23 13.37
CA SER A 201 24.78 30.42 14.53
C SER A 201 25.96 31.34 14.16
N GLY A 202 26.17 32.39 14.94
CA GLY A 202 27.40 33.19 14.85
C GLY A 202 27.39 34.39 15.78
N GLY A 203 28.23 34.36 16.82
CA GLY A 203 28.58 35.56 17.57
C GLY A 203 28.95 35.34 19.02
N THR A 204 30.13 34.77 19.27
CA THR A 204 30.90 35.05 20.48
C THR A 204 31.11 36.56 20.59
N ALA A 205 30.74 37.18 21.71
CA ALA A 205 31.22 38.49 22.12
C ALA A 205 31.25 38.54 23.66
N MET A 206 32.28 39.20 24.16
CA MET A 206 32.83 39.19 25.53
C MET A 206 31.84 39.50 26.64
#